data_AF-A0A1Z5TEB9-F1
#
_entry.id   AF-A0A1Z5TEB9-F1
#
_cell.length_a   1.000
_cell.length_b   1.000
_cell.length_c   1.000
_cell.angle_alpha   90.00
_cell.angle_beta   90.00
_cell.angle_gamma   90.00
#
_symmetry.space_group_name_H-M   'P 1'
#
loop_
_entity.id
_entity.type
_entity.pdbx_description
1 polymer ?
#
loop_
_entity_poly.entity_id
_entity_poly.type
_entity_poly.pdbx_seq_one_letter_code
_entity_poly.pdbx_strand_id
1 'polypeptide(L)'
;MIHLTMADLPPFTDTPMDKIPELHERVVKKFHTHTTRPLAYRLKQLRQLYWGLKDEEPALMEACKLDLGKSQFETYLTEVGWVLNDILFMCKNLERFAKDEKAEDTNFMNSFMRPTIRKDPLGAVLIIGAHNFPIQLSLGPLIGAISAGCTVILKPSENASNAARIMQHIIQQSLDPDAYQCVQGGVPETTALLEQKWDKIFYTGNARVGTIISKKAAETLTPVTLELGGRNPAIVTKNADPRLAARRLLWAKLVNVGQVCVSQNYIIVDRAILPAFLQQLEIALKEFQPRGAREAEDYGKIINERQWRRLRDMLDSTSGKLLFGGNTDRESLFFEPTVVQVEDREDPLLTDESFGPLIPVLPVDGLDEAIHTANAVHATPLGLYPFGSKAETDKILSSTRSGGASVNDAFYHASIPTLSFGGVGDSGQGAYRGKASFDCFTHRRSITTTPGWIEGMLAIRYPPFTDDKLKQFRKMQDMKPDFDRQGNPTGGLVWWLIGLGGRSKTSAAARWITLAVLAASVRMYRQSKL
;
A
#
# COMPACT_ATOMS: atom_id res chain seq x y z
N MET A 1 24.02 -30.94 -2.69
CA MET A 1 23.16 -30.89 -1.49
C MET A 1 21.86 -31.56 -1.85
N ILE A 2 21.31 -32.43 -1.00
CA ILE A 2 19.96 -32.96 -1.18
C ILE A 2 19.03 -31.81 -0.82
N HIS A 3 18.25 -31.31 -1.78
CA HIS A 3 17.30 -30.22 -1.54
C HIS A 3 16.07 -30.78 -0.84
N LEU A 4 15.61 -30.09 0.20
CA LEU A 4 14.34 -30.38 0.87
C LEU A 4 13.19 -30.27 -0.15
N THR A 5 12.27 -31.20 -0.10
CA THR A 5 11.03 -31.19 -0.89
C THR A 5 9.82 -31.04 0.02
N MET A 6 8.67 -30.70 -0.55
CA MET A 6 7.41 -30.64 0.22
C MET A 6 6.99 -31.98 0.83
N ALA A 7 7.51 -33.10 0.32
CA ALA A 7 7.31 -34.44 0.87
C ALA A 7 8.09 -34.68 2.17
N ASP A 8 9.21 -33.97 2.38
CA ASP A 8 10.04 -34.09 3.57
C ASP A 8 9.49 -33.29 4.77
N LEU A 9 8.58 -32.35 4.51
CA LEU A 9 7.95 -31.52 5.54
C LEU A 9 6.79 -32.25 6.23
N PRO A 10 6.55 -32.01 7.54
CA PRO A 10 5.35 -32.48 8.23
C PRO A 10 4.07 -32.02 7.51
N PRO A 11 2.97 -32.80 7.57
CA PRO A 11 1.70 -32.40 6.98
C PRO A 11 1.16 -31.11 7.63
N PHE A 12 0.34 -30.36 6.89
CA PHE A 12 -0.35 -29.19 7.45
C PHE A 12 -1.21 -29.65 8.63
N THR A 13 -0.95 -29.07 9.80
CA THR A 13 -1.66 -29.40 11.04
C THR A 13 -2.05 -28.09 11.72
N ASP A 14 -3.32 -27.97 12.08
CA ASP A 14 -3.81 -26.81 12.81
C ASP A 14 -3.15 -26.71 14.18
N THR A 15 -2.85 -25.49 14.61
CA THR A 15 -2.26 -25.26 15.94
C THR A 15 -3.36 -25.45 17.00
N PRO A 16 -3.16 -26.31 18.02
CA PRO A 16 -4.15 -26.47 19.07
C PRO A 16 -4.50 -25.11 19.72
N MET A 17 -5.78 -24.77 19.76
CA MET A 17 -6.23 -23.44 20.20
C MET A 17 -5.83 -23.12 21.66
N ASP A 18 -5.69 -24.14 22.51
CA ASP A 18 -5.22 -24.03 23.90
C ASP A 18 -3.74 -23.61 24.00
N LYS A 19 -2.96 -23.75 22.92
CA LYS A 19 -1.57 -23.30 22.83
C LYS A 19 -1.40 -21.86 22.38
N ILE A 20 -2.42 -21.26 21.75
CA ILE A 20 -2.32 -19.89 21.22
C ILE A 20 -2.01 -18.85 22.30
N PRO A 21 -2.63 -18.87 23.51
CA PRO A 21 -2.26 -17.94 24.58
C PRO A 21 -0.79 -18.08 25.03
N GLU A 22 -0.25 -19.30 25.07
CA GLU A 22 1.16 -19.55 25.43
C GLU A 22 2.12 -18.97 24.39
N LEU A 23 1.81 -19.17 23.10
CA LEU A 23 2.60 -18.62 21.99
C LEU A 23 2.56 -17.09 21.97
N HIS A 24 1.40 -16.49 22.24
CA HIS A 24 1.25 -15.04 22.37
C HIS A 24 2.08 -14.51 23.53
N GLU A 25 1.98 -15.11 24.72
CA GLU A 25 2.71 -14.68 25.89
C GLU A 25 4.23 -14.76 25.68
N ARG A 26 4.71 -15.79 24.95
CA ARG A 26 6.12 -15.93 24.58
C ARG A 26 6.64 -14.73 23.78
N VAL A 27 5.95 -14.34 22.71
CA VAL A 27 6.38 -13.19 21.88
C VAL A 27 6.27 -11.85 22.62
N VAL A 28 5.30 -11.70 23.52
CA VAL A 28 5.15 -10.53 24.38
C VAL A 28 6.30 -10.45 25.39
N LYS A 29 6.60 -11.54 26.11
CA LYS A 29 7.73 -11.62 27.05
C LYS A 29 9.04 -11.27 26.36
N LYS A 30 9.27 -11.82 25.16
CA LYS A 30 10.47 -11.53 24.37
C LYS A 30 10.59 -10.05 24.03
N PHE A 31 9.51 -9.40 23.61
CA PHE A 31 9.53 -7.96 23.32
C PHE A 31 9.96 -7.13 24.55
N HIS A 32 9.43 -7.48 25.73
CA HIS A 32 9.75 -6.78 26.98
C HIS A 32 11.17 -7.01 27.50
N THR A 33 11.92 -7.99 26.98
CA THR A 33 13.37 -8.10 27.27
C THR A 33 14.19 -6.98 26.62
N HIS A 34 13.59 -6.24 25.67
CA HIS A 34 14.26 -5.20 24.88
C HIS A 34 15.42 -5.68 23.99
N THR A 35 15.64 -6.99 23.89
CA THR A 35 16.69 -7.60 23.05
C THR A 35 16.43 -7.41 21.56
N THR A 36 15.19 -7.15 21.14
CA THR A 36 14.83 -6.86 19.74
C THR A 36 15.13 -5.41 19.32
N ARG A 37 15.38 -4.51 20.28
CA ARG A 37 15.57 -3.07 20.00
C ARG A 37 16.86 -2.76 19.23
N PRO A 38 18.04 -3.33 19.52
CA PRO A 38 19.28 -3.01 18.82
C PRO A 38 19.20 -3.34 17.32
N LEU A 39 19.68 -2.44 16.47
CA LEU A 39 19.68 -2.63 15.01
C LEU A 39 20.46 -3.89 14.58
N ALA A 40 21.52 -4.24 15.30
CA ALA A 40 22.30 -5.45 15.05
C ALA A 40 21.46 -6.73 15.19
N TYR A 41 20.54 -6.79 16.16
CA TYR A 41 19.62 -7.93 16.30
C TYR A 41 18.69 -8.02 15.09
N ARG A 42 18.06 -6.89 14.71
CA ARG A 42 17.12 -6.83 13.59
C ARG A 42 17.78 -7.23 12.27
N LEU A 43 18.97 -6.70 11.99
CA LEU A 43 19.77 -7.04 10.81
C LEU A 43 20.16 -8.52 10.80
N LYS A 44 20.50 -9.11 11.96
CA LYS A 44 20.79 -10.54 12.05
C LYS A 44 19.57 -11.37 11.67
N GLN A 45 18.40 -11.07 12.24
CA GLN A 45 17.15 -11.79 11.93
C GLN A 45 16.77 -11.68 10.45
N LEU A 46 16.88 -10.48 9.85
CA LEU A 46 16.65 -10.28 8.42
C LEU A 46 17.60 -11.13 7.55
N ARG A 47 18.90 -11.15 7.88
CA ARG A 47 19.89 -11.96 7.13
C ARG A 47 19.66 -13.46 7.30
N GLN A 48 19.22 -13.91 8.47
CA GLN A 48 18.86 -15.32 8.68
C GLN A 48 17.60 -15.69 7.88
N LEU A 49 16.58 -14.81 7.84
CA LEU A 49 15.41 -15.01 6.99
C LEU A 49 15.79 -15.10 5.51
N TYR A 50 16.72 -14.24 5.04
CA TYR A 50 17.22 -14.29 3.67
C TYR A 50 17.79 -15.67 3.33
N TRP A 51 18.68 -16.20 4.18
CA TRP A 51 19.30 -17.51 3.95
C TRP A 51 18.28 -18.64 4.08
N GLY A 52 17.39 -18.61 5.07
CA GLY A 52 16.32 -19.60 5.19
C GLY A 52 15.41 -19.65 3.94
N LEU A 53 15.08 -18.50 3.35
CA LEU A 53 14.33 -18.45 2.09
C LEU A 53 15.16 -18.90 0.88
N LYS A 54 16.45 -18.56 0.86
CA LYS A 54 17.33 -18.86 -0.27
C LYS A 54 17.69 -20.35 -0.34
N ASP A 55 17.94 -20.96 0.81
CA ASP A 55 18.29 -22.37 0.92
C ASP A 55 17.08 -23.27 0.59
N GLU A 56 15.89 -22.82 0.97
CA GLU A 56 14.61 -23.51 0.72
C GLU A 56 13.87 -23.02 -0.54
N GLU A 57 14.57 -22.31 -1.43
CA GLU A 57 13.98 -21.78 -2.68
C GLU A 57 13.26 -22.87 -3.51
N PRO A 58 13.83 -24.07 -3.72
CA PRO A 58 13.14 -25.14 -4.45
C PRO A 58 11.80 -25.56 -3.81
N ALA A 59 11.76 -25.71 -2.49
CA ALA A 59 10.55 -26.09 -1.76
C ALA A 59 9.48 -24.98 -1.80
N LEU A 60 9.89 -23.71 -1.76
CA LEU A 60 8.98 -22.57 -1.95
C LEU A 60 8.33 -22.57 -3.35
N MET A 61 9.11 -22.90 -4.39
CA MET A 61 8.59 -23.03 -5.76
C MET A 61 7.59 -24.18 -5.88
N GLU A 62 7.96 -25.34 -5.33
CA GLU A 62 7.10 -26.53 -5.31
C GLU A 62 5.78 -26.25 -4.57
N ALA A 63 5.84 -25.61 -3.40
CA ALA A 63 4.66 -25.24 -2.63
C ALA A 63 3.67 -24.38 -3.45
N CYS A 64 4.16 -23.35 -4.14
CA CYS A 64 3.32 -22.49 -4.97
C CYS A 64 2.76 -23.23 -6.19
N LYS A 65 3.51 -24.17 -6.78
CA LYS A 65 3.01 -25.03 -7.85
C LYS A 65 1.88 -25.94 -7.35
N LEU A 66 2.03 -26.54 -6.18
CA LEU A 66 1.01 -27.41 -5.58
C LEU A 66 -0.27 -26.65 -5.22
N ASP A 67 -0.15 -25.47 -4.61
CA ASP A 67 -1.29 -24.67 -4.15
C ASP A 67 -2.00 -23.94 -5.30
N LEU A 68 -1.24 -23.29 -6.20
CA LEU A 68 -1.78 -22.34 -7.18
C LEU A 68 -1.48 -22.72 -8.64
N GLY A 69 -0.71 -23.77 -8.89
CA GLY A 69 -0.29 -24.13 -10.24
C GLY A 69 0.74 -23.19 -10.87
N LYS A 70 1.21 -22.17 -10.14
CA LYS A 70 2.20 -21.19 -10.62
C LYS A 70 3.46 -21.88 -11.12
N SER A 71 4.01 -21.41 -12.24
CA SER A 71 5.31 -21.91 -12.70
C SER A 71 6.45 -21.38 -11.83
N GLN A 72 7.64 -21.94 -12.04
CA GLN A 72 8.85 -21.50 -11.34
C GLN A 72 9.16 -20.03 -11.65
N PHE A 73 9.01 -19.61 -12.91
CA PHE A 73 9.28 -18.23 -13.31
C PHE A 73 8.31 -17.25 -12.62
N GLU A 74 7.01 -17.53 -12.67
CA GLU A 74 6.02 -16.67 -12.02
C GLU A 74 6.19 -16.65 -10.50
N THR A 75 6.47 -17.80 -9.89
CA THR A 75 6.70 -17.89 -8.45
C THR A 75 7.95 -17.10 -8.03
N TYR A 76 9.05 -17.20 -8.78
CA TYR A 76 10.24 -16.40 -8.49
C TYR A 76 9.98 -14.90 -8.64
N LEU A 77 9.30 -14.51 -9.72
CA LEU A 77 8.99 -13.12 -10.03
C LEU A 77 8.07 -12.48 -8.98
N THR A 78 7.05 -13.21 -8.53
CA THR A 78 5.96 -12.65 -7.72
C THR A 78 6.04 -12.98 -6.22
N GLU A 79 6.81 -13.99 -5.84
CA GLU A 79 6.94 -14.45 -4.45
C GLU A 79 8.37 -14.31 -3.96
N VAL A 80 9.27 -15.20 -4.43
CA VAL A 80 10.55 -15.48 -3.77
C VAL A 80 11.57 -14.39 -4.04
N GLY A 81 11.84 -14.09 -5.31
CA GLY A 81 12.78 -13.03 -5.68
C GLY A 81 12.36 -11.68 -5.11
N TRP A 82 11.05 -11.46 -5.01
CA TRP A 82 10.47 -10.28 -4.40
C TRP A 82 10.84 -10.14 -2.91
N VAL A 83 10.57 -11.15 -2.08
CA VAL A 83 10.87 -11.09 -0.65
C VAL A 83 12.38 -11.04 -0.36
N LEU A 84 13.20 -11.74 -1.15
CA LEU A 84 14.66 -11.70 -1.03
C LEU A 84 15.18 -10.27 -1.27
N ASN A 85 14.69 -9.59 -2.31
CA ASN A 85 15.06 -8.21 -2.61
C ASN A 85 14.58 -7.24 -1.54
N ASP A 86 13.38 -7.43 -0.99
CA ASP A 86 12.87 -6.60 0.12
C ASP A 86 13.76 -6.73 1.36
N ILE A 87 14.21 -7.93 1.71
CA ILE A 87 15.11 -8.15 2.84
C ILE A 87 16.43 -7.39 2.64
N LEU A 88 17.04 -7.52 1.46
CA LEU A 88 18.29 -6.82 1.14
C LEU A 88 18.09 -5.30 1.15
N PHE A 89 16.98 -4.82 0.61
CA PHE A 89 16.61 -3.41 0.64
C PHE A 89 16.50 -2.90 2.09
N MET A 90 15.82 -3.63 2.97
CA MET A 90 15.71 -3.26 4.37
C MET A 90 17.07 -3.29 5.05
N CYS A 91 17.88 -4.33 4.85
CA CYS A 91 19.23 -4.43 5.40
C CYS A 91 20.12 -3.23 5.03
N LYS A 92 20.04 -2.76 3.79
CA LYS A 92 20.80 -1.61 3.29
C LYS A 92 20.35 -0.28 3.91
N ASN A 93 19.07 -0.14 4.24
CA ASN A 93 18.47 1.14 4.59
C ASN A 93 18.06 1.28 6.07
N LEU A 94 18.07 0.19 6.84
CA LEU A 94 17.47 0.14 8.17
C LEU A 94 18.07 1.17 9.14
N GLU A 95 19.39 1.35 9.14
CA GLU A 95 20.05 2.35 10.01
C GLU A 95 19.55 3.77 9.72
N ARG A 96 19.42 4.12 8.45
CA ARG A 96 18.85 5.40 8.01
C ARG A 96 17.40 5.53 8.44
N PHE A 97 16.60 4.47 8.26
CA PHE A 97 15.19 4.48 8.62
C PHE A 97 14.97 4.59 10.12
N ALA A 98 15.79 3.94 10.95
CA ALA A 98 15.66 3.96 12.40
C ALA A 98 16.21 5.23 13.08
N LYS A 99 16.96 6.08 12.36
CA LYS A 99 17.51 7.31 12.91
C LYS A 99 16.41 8.25 13.40
N ASP A 100 16.61 8.83 14.59
CA ASP A 100 15.78 9.89 15.16
C ASP A 100 15.63 11.04 14.15
N GLU A 101 14.40 11.51 13.99
CA GLU A 101 14.03 12.62 13.09
C GLU A 101 14.00 13.94 13.85
N LYS A 102 14.29 15.04 13.15
CA LYS A 102 14.07 16.39 13.69
C LYS A 102 12.61 16.78 13.48
N ALA A 103 12.06 17.59 14.39
CA ALA A 103 10.81 18.29 14.12
C ALA A 103 11.07 19.43 13.12
N GLU A 104 10.56 19.29 11.90
CA GLU A 104 10.64 20.34 10.86
C GLU A 104 9.88 21.61 11.30
N ASP A 105 10.26 22.77 10.75
CA ASP A 105 9.65 24.08 11.02
C ASP A 105 9.56 24.49 12.50
N THR A 106 10.45 23.96 13.33
CA THR A 106 10.57 24.34 14.73
C THR A 106 11.05 25.78 14.87
N ASN A 107 10.27 26.64 15.53
CA ASN A 107 10.69 28.01 15.81
C ASN A 107 11.97 28.07 16.67
N PHE A 108 12.70 29.17 16.58
CA PHE A 108 13.99 29.33 17.27
C PHE A 108 13.90 29.06 18.79
N MET A 109 12.83 29.51 19.45
CA MET A 109 12.64 29.32 20.89
C MET A 109 12.47 27.84 21.28
N ASN A 110 11.71 27.09 20.50
CA ASN A 110 11.48 25.66 20.71
C ASN A 110 12.72 24.84 20.37
N SER A 111 13.65 25.36 19.56
CA SER A 111 14.90 24.64 19.24
C SER A 111 15.77 24.36 20.47
N PHE A 112 15.70 25.21 21.51
CA PHE A 112 16.39 25.00 22.78
C PHE A 112 15.93 23.73 23.52
N MET A 113 14.70 23.29 23.23
CA MET A 113 14.07 22.10 23.82
C MET A 113 14.49 20.79 23.14
N ARG A 114 15.36 20.86 22.13
CA ARG A 114 15.85 19.72 21.34
C ARG A 114 14.73 18.75 20.89
N PRO A 115 13.66 19.25 20.24
CA PRO A 115 12.56 18.41 19.80
C PRO A 115 13.07 17.34 18.84
N THR A 116 12.80 16.09 19.18
CA THR A 116 13.27 14.90 18.48
C THR A 116 12.10 13.93 18.31
N ILE A 117 11.96 13.31 17.14
CA ILE A 117 11.00 12.26 16.88
C ILE A 117 11.76 10.93 16.85
N ARG A 118 11.62 10.16 17.92
CA ARG A 118 12.18 8.82 18.04
C ARG A 118 11.26 7.77 17.41
N LYS A 119 11.86 6.74 16.84
CA LYS A 119 11.18 5.62 16.19
C LYS A 119 11.26 4.37 17.07
N ASP A 120 10.22 4.14 17.85
CA ASP A 120 10.11 3.00 18.74
C ASP A 120 9.29 1.87 18.08
N PRO A 121 9.66 0.58 18.20
CA PRO A 121 8.79 -0.52 17.77
C PRO A 121 7.45 -0.47 18.51
N LEU A 122 6.37 -0.91 17.85
CA LEU A 122 5.06 -0.99 18.48
C LEU A 122 4.97 -2.04 19.58
N GLY A 123 5.46 -3.27 19.31
CA GLY A 123 5.40 -4.35 20.30
C GLY A 123 5.28 -5.75 19.70
N ALA A 124 4.40 -6.57 20.27
CA ALA A 124 4.02 -7.86 19.73
C ALA A 124 2.91 -7.67 18.68
N VAL A 125 3.14 -8.15 17.46
CA VAL A 125 2.25 -7.93 16.33
C VAL A 125 1.73 -9.23 15.74
N LEU A 126 0.49 -9.19 15.26
CA LEU A 126 -0.13 -10.29 14.54
C LEU A 126 -0.16 -9.96 13.04
N ILE A 127 0.33 -10.89 12.23
CA ILE A 127 0.27 -10.79 10.77
C ILE A 127 -0.56 -11.94 10.24
N ILE A 128 -1.64 -11.63 9.51
CA ILE A 128 -2.53 -12.62 8.89
C ILE A 128 -2.37 -12.50 7.37
N GLY A 129 -1.75 -13.52 6.77
CA GLY A 129 -1.45 -13.58 5.34
C GLY A 129 -2.62 -14.08 4.48
N ALA A 130 -2.56 -13.79 3.19
CA ALA A 130 -3.53 -14.25 2.18
C ALA A 130 -3.02 -15.47 1.39
N HIS A 131 -3.87 -16.07 0.56
CA HIS A 131 -3.54 -17.30 -0.17
C HIS A 131 -3.00 -17.09 -1.58
N ASN A 132 -3.22 -15.91 -2.17
CA ASN A 132 -3.01 -15.70 -3.61
C ASN A 132 -1.55 -15.36 -3.93
N PHE A 133 -0.88 -14.64 -3.03
CA PHE A 133 0.58 -14.58 -3.01
C PHE A 133 1.08 -15.00 -1.62
N PRO A 134 1.01 -16.31 -1.31
CA PRO A 134 1.02 -16.77 0.07
C PRO A 134 2.34 -16.51 0.78
N ILE A 135 3.46 -16.45 0.05
CA ILE A 135 4.77 -16.14 0.61
C ILE A 135 4.92 -14.63 0.74
N GLN A 136 4.71 -13.87 -0.35
CA GLN A 136 4.95 -12.44 -0.36
C GLN A 136 4.03 -11.67 0.60
N LEU A 137 2.74 -12.00 0.65
CA LEU A 137 1.77 -11.29 1.51
C LEU A 137 1.87 -11.67 2.99
N SER A 138 2.57 -12.76 3.30
CA SER A 138 2.87 -13.18 4.66
C SER A 138 4.21 -12.59 5.14
N LEU A 139 5.25 -12.71 4.31
CA LEU A 139 6.61 -12.35 4.70
C LEU A 139 6.94 -10.87 4.45
N GLY A 140 6.31 -10.21 3.48
CA GLY A 140 6.46 -8.77 3.24
C GLY A 140 6.21 -7.91 4.49
N PRO A 141 5.05 -8.05 5.17
CA PRO A 141 4.83 -7.37 6.44
C PRO A 141 5.73 -7.89 7.58
N LEU A 142 6.09 -9.17 7.62
CA LEU A 142 7.03 -9.72 8.61
C LEU A 142 8.40 -9.04 8.54
N ILE A 143 8.93 -8.85 7.33
CA ILE A 143 10.17 -8.11 7.07
C ILE A 143 10.09 -6.69 7.66
N GLY A 144 8.95 -6.03 7.49
CA GLY A 144 8.66 -4.73 8.11
C GLY A 144 8.70 -4.75 9.63
N ALA A 145 8.02 -5.72 10.24
CA ALA A 145 7.93 -5.87 11.69
C ALA A 145 9.30 -6.18 12.33
N ILE A 146 10.09 -7.09 11.73
CA ILE A 146 11.48 -7.37 12.15
C ILE A 146 12.32 -6.09 12.06
N SER A 147 12.19 -5.36 10.94
CA SER A 147 12.92 -4.10 10.72
C SER A 147 12.57 -3.05 11.79
N ALA A 148 11.31 -2.93 12.17
CA ALA A 148 10.86 -2.02 13.23
C ALA A 148 11.29 -2.45 14.63
N GLY A 149 11.61 -3.74 14.83
CA GLY A 149 12.03 -4.31 16.12
C GLY A 149 10.88 -4.94 16.93
N CYS A 150 9.79 -5.28 16.25
CA CYS A 150 8.64 -5.97 16.83
C CYS A 150 8.89 -7.48 16.97
N THR A 151 8.14 -8.14 17.86
CA THR A 151 7.97 -9.60 17.86
C THR A 151 6.68 -9.95 17.13
N VAL A 152 6.57 -11.16 16.57
CA VAL A 152 5.53 -11.48 15.59
C VAL A 152 4.95 -12.88 15.80
N ILE A 153 3.63 -12.99 15.70
CA ILE A 153 2.99 -14.24 15.27
C ILE A 153 2.53 -14.05 13.82
N LEU A 154 3.01 -14.92 12.93
CA LEU A 154 2.52 -15.05 11.57
C LEU A 154 1.41 -16.11 11.53
N LYS A 155 0.30 -15.78 10.89
CA LYS A 155 -0.77 -16.71 10.55
C LYS A 155 -0.89 -16.78 9.02
N PRO A 156 -0.25 -17.77 8.36
CA PRO A 156 -0.43 -18.03 6.94
C PRO A 156 -1.87 -18.44 6.62
N SER A 157 -2.29 -18.30 5.37
CA SER A 157 -3.60 -18.79 4.94
C SER A 157 -3.61 -20.31 4.78
N GLU A 158 -4.58 -20.96 5.39
CA GLU A 158 -4.86 -22.40 5.26
C GLU A 158 -5.23 -22.84 3.84
N ASN A 159 -5.73 -21.91 3.00
CA ASN A 159 -6.05 -22.22 1.60
C ASN A 159 -4.80 -22.50 0.75
N ALA A 160 -3.62 -22.04 1.17
CA ALA A 160 -2.33 -22.31 0.52
C ALA A 160 -1.46 -23.10 1.51
N SER A 161 -1.90 -24.33 1.79
CA SER A 161 -1.39 -25.13 2.91
C SER A 161 0.06 -25.57 2.71
N ASN A 162 0.52 -25.78 1.48
CA ASN A 162 1.92 -26.12 1.21
C ASN A 162 2.82 -24.91 1.47
N ALA A 163 2.43 -23.73 0.99
CA ALA A 163 3.14 -22.48 1.26
C ALA A 163 3.18 -22.18 2.76
N ALA A 164 2.08 -22.43 3.47
CA ALA A 164 2.00 -22.28 4.92
C ALA A 164 2.98 -23.19 5.67
N ARG A 165 3.09 -24.47 5.28
CA ARG A 165 4.01 -25.46 5.88
C ARG A 165 5.47 -25.03 5.72
N ILE A 166 5.90 -24.67 4.51
CA ILE A 166 7.29 -24.28 4.26
C ILE A 166 7.64 -22.97 4.98
N MET A 167 6.74 -21.99 5.04
CA MET A 167 6.97 -20.76 5.81
C MET A 167 7.15 -21.04 7.30
N GLN A 168 6.34 -21.93 7.88
CA GLN A 168 6.50 -22.33 9.27
C GLN A 168 7.86 -22.98 9.52
N HIS A 169 8.26 -23.91 8.65
CA HIS A 169 9.57 -24.55 8.72
C HIS A 169 10.71 -23.52 8.69
N ILE A 170 10.71 -22.62 7.71
CA ILE A 170 11.74 -21.58 7.56
C ILE A 170 11.80 -20.68 8.79
N ILE A 171 10.65 -20.22 9.31
CA ILE A 171 10.60 -19.38 10.51
C ILE A 171 11.18 -20.11 11.72
N GLN A 172 10.79 -21.37 11.93
CA GLN A 172 11.26 -22.17 13.06
C GLN A 172 12.76 -22.46 13.02
N GLN A 173 13.34 -22.68 11.84
CA GLN A 173 14.76 -22.98 11.69
C GLN A 173 15.65 -21.74 11.65
N SER A 174 15.14 -20.62 11.12
CA SER A 174 15.99 -19.46 10.79
C SER A 174 15.91 -18.34 11.82
N LEU A 175 14.76 -18.17 12.48
CA LEU A 175 14.48 -17.01 13.31
C LEU A 175 14.51 -17.33 14.81
N ASP A 176 14.63 -16.29 15.63
CA ASP A 176 14.55 -16.39 17.08
C ASP A 176 13.18 -16.94 17.50
N PRO A 177 13.12 -18.15 18.11
CA PRO A 177 11.87 -18.85 18.40
C PRO A 177 11.07 -18.20 19.54
N ASP A 178 11.64 -17.24 20.27
CA ASP A 178 10.87 -16.49 21.25
C ASP A 178 10.31 -15.18 20.67
N ALA A 179 10.85 -14.71 19.54
CA ALA A 179 10.44 -13.46 18.91
C ALA A 179 9.49 -13.66 17.73
N TYR A 180 9.62 -14.77 16.99
CA TYR A 180 8.89 -15.00 15.76
C TYR A 180 8.29 -16.40 15.76
N GLN A 181 6.97 -16.48 15.74
CA GLN A 181 6.22 -17.72 15.77
C GLN A 181 5.27 -17.81 14.57
N CYS A 182 4.85 -19.03 14.25
CA CYS A 182 3.87 -19.29 13.21
C CYS A 182 2.72 -20.09 13.81
N VAL A 183 1.49 -19.67 13.55
CA VAL A 183 0.25 -20.37 13.92
C VAL A 183 -0.44 -20.81 12.64
N GLN A 184 -0.58 -22.12 12.48
CA GLN A 184 -1.39 -22.71 11.42
C GLN A 184 -2.84 -22.86 11.88
N GLY A 185 -3.78 -22.74 10.95
CA GLY A 185 -5.19 -22.96 11.23
C GLY A 185 -6.11 -22.18 10.31
N GLY A 186 -7.41 -22.40 10.49
CA GLY A 186 -8.46 -21.70 9.76
C GLY A 186 -9.08 -20.57 10.58
N VAL A 187 -10.41 -20.48 10.48
CA VAL A 187 -11.23 -19.53 11.25
C VAL A 187 -11.11 -19.73 12.76
N PRO A 188 -11.12 -20.95 13.33
CA PRO A 188 -11.04 -21.15 14.78
C PRO A 188 -9.76 -20.56 15.39
N GLU A 189 -8.59 -20.89 14.83
CA GLU A 189 -7.29 -20.42 15.32
C GLU A 189 -7.12 -18.92 15.10
N THR A 190 -7.61 -18.39 13.96
CA THR A 190 -7.63 -16.95 13.72
C THR A 190 -8.49 -16.23 14.77
N THR A 191 -9.63 -16.81 15.15
CA THR A 191 -10.50 -16.25 16.20
C THR A 191 -9.79 -16.25 17.55
N ALA A 192 -9.17 -17.37 17.94
CA ALA A 192 -8.41 -17.47 19.19
C ALA A 192 -7.21 -16.51 19.24
N LEU A 193 -6.54 -16.24 18.10
CA LEU A 193 -5.50 -15.22 17.99
C LEU A 193 -6.07 -13.81 18.22
N LEU A 194 -7.25 -13.50 17.69
CA LEU A 194 -7.89 -12.19 17.83
C LEU A 194 -8.48 -11.96 19.24
N GLU A 195 -8.61 -13.00 20.06
CA GLU A 195 -8.92 -12.87 21.51
C GLU A 195 -7.72 -12.38 22.33
N GLN A 196 -6.49 -12.44 21.78
CA GLN A 196 -5.30 -11.94 22.46
C GLN A 196 -5.11 -10.43 22.26
N LYS A 197 -4.38 -9.78 23.18
CA LYS A 197 -4.04 -8.36 23.06
C LYS A 197 -2.78 -8.14 22.22
N TRP A 198 -2.91 -7.40 21.13
CA TRP A 198 -1.79 -7.08 20.23
C TRP A 198 -1.43 -5.61 20.26
N ASP A 199 -0.18 -5.27 19.93
CA ASP A 199 0.23 -3.88 19.73
C ASP A 199 -0.04 -3.41 18.28
N LYS A 200 -0.22 -4.36 17.36
CA LYS A 200 -0.67 -4.12 15.97
C LYS A 200 -1.24 -5.41 15.38
N ILE A 201 -2.29 -5.29 14.57
CA ILE A 201 -2.72 -6.35 13.64
C ILE A 201 -2.50 -5.87 12.19
N PHE A 202 -1.90 -6.72 11.37
CA PHE A 202 -1.78 -6.56 9.93
C PHE A 202 -2.56 -7.68 9.25
N TYR A 203 -3.47 -7.33 8.35
CA TYR A 203 -4.32 -8.29 7.64
C TYR A 203 -4.33 -8.00 6.15
N THR A 204 -4.11 -9.04 5.36
CA THR A 204 -4.39 -9.01 3.92
C THR A 204 -5.55 -9.95 3.60
N GLY A 205 -6.57 -9.46 2.88
CA GLY A 205 -7.65 -10.30 2.37
C GLY A 205 -8.89 -9.53 1.93
N ASN A 206 -10.07 -9.91 2.40
CA ASN A 206 -11.34 -9.31 1.94
C ASN A 206 -11.97 -8.38 2.98
N ALA A 207 -12.77 -7.42 2.52
CA ALA A 207 -13.38 -6.41 3.36
C ALA A 207 -14.31 -6.96 4.45
N ARG A 208 -14.99 -8.08 4.20
CA ARG A 208 -15.84 -8.74 5.20
C ARG A 208 -15.03 -9.19 6.41
N VAL A 209 -13.91 -9.87 6.19
CA VAL A 209 -13.03 -10.33 7.28
C VAL A 209 -12.25 -9.15 7.87
N GLY A 210 -11.80 -8.19 7.07
CA GLY A 210 -11.18 -6.95 7.57
C GLY A 210 -12.09 -6.19 8.54
N THR A 211 -13.39 -6.17 8.29
CA THR A 211 -14.40 -5.59 9.19
C THR A 211 -14.49 -6.37 10.51
N ILE A 212 -14.47 -7.70 10.47
CA ILE A 212 -14.47 -8.55 11.68
C ILE A 212 -13.22 -8.26 12.53
N ILE A 213 -12.05 -8.23 11.90
CA ILE A 213 -10.78 -7.94 12.56
C ILE A 213 -10.81 -6.54 13.19
N SER A 214 -11.30 -5.53 12.46
CA SER A 214 -11.38 -4.15 12.97
C SER A 214 -12.30 -4.03 14.18
N LYS A 215 -13.46 -4.69 14.16
CA LYS A 215 -14.38 -4.74 15.30
C LYS A 215 -13.72 -5.37 16.51
N LYS A 216 -13.02 -6.49 16.31
CA LYS A 216 -12.35 -7.21 17.41
C LYS A 216 -11.15 -6.42 17.97
N ALA A 217 -10.35 -5.81 17.09
CA ALA A 217 -9.23 -4.96 17.47
C ALA A 217 -9.65 -3.74 18.31
N ALA A 218 -10.86 -3.21 18.08
CA ALA A 218 -11.40 -2.09 18.84
C ALA A 218 -11.60 -2.40 20.34
N GLU A 219 -11.85 -3.67 20.71
CA GLU A 219 -12.01 -4.10 22.11
C GLU A 219 -10.75 -3.86 22.95
N THR A 220 -9.58 -3.84 22.31
CA THR A 220 -8.26 -3.65 22.96
C THR A 220 -7.55 -2.37 22.51
N LEU A 221 -8.22 -1.53 21.71
CA LEU A 221 -7.64 -0.35 21.05
C LEU A 221 -6.40 -0.68 20.20
N THR A 222 -6.38 -1.87 19.61
CA THR A 222 -5.28 -2.34 18.77
C THR A 222 -5.34 -1.65 17.40
N PRO A 223 -4.29 -0.94 16.95
CA PRO A 223 -4.27 -0.39 15.61
C PRO A 223 -4.21 -1.49 14.53
N VAL A 224 -4.93 -1.31 13.43
CA VAL A 224 -4.99 -2.28 12.32
C VAL A 224 -4.48 -1.69 11.00
N THR A 225 -3.79 -2.51 10.21
CA THR A 225 -3.47 -2.23 8.80
C THR A 225 -4.23 -3.28 8.01
N LEU A 226 -5.08 -2.82 7.10
CA LEU A 226 -5.96 -3.68 6.31
C LEU A 226 -5.61 -3.47 4.84
N GLU A 227 -5.06 -4.50 4.22
CA GLU A 227 -4.82 -4.58 2.78
C GLU A 227 -5.95 -5.41 2.18
N LEU A 228 -6.97 -4.73 1.65
CA LEU A 228 -8.19 -5.38 1.15
C LEU A 228 -8.23 -5.39 -0.37
N GLY A 229 -9.26 -6.02 -0.94
CA GLY A 229 -9.48 -6.05 -2.38
C GLY A 229 -10.23 -4.83 -2.92
N GLY A 230 -10.72 -4.94 -4.14
CA GLY A 230 -11.60 -3.94 -4.72
C GLY A 230 -11.91 -4.20 -6.18
N ARG A 231 -12.99 -3.60 -6.68
CA ARG A 231 -13.35 -3.64 -8.10
C ARG A 231 -12.54 -2.60 -8.88
N ASN A 232 -11.32 -2.95 -9.27
CA ASN A 232 -10.37 -2.02 -9.88
C ASN A 232 -10.73 -1.73 -11.36
N PRO A 233 -10.98 -0.47 -11.75
CA PRO A 233 -11.23 -0.11 -13.13
C PRO A 233 -9.93 0.03 -13.93
N ALA A 234 -9.95 -0.49 -15.16
CA ALA A 234 -9.11 0.00 -16.24
C ALA A 234 -9.93 0.91 -17.16
N ILE A 235 -9.46 2.11 -17.46
CA ILE A 235 -10.16 3.08 -18.33
C ILE A 235 -9.34 3.28 -19.60
N VAL A 236 -9.85 2.80 -20.73
CA VAL A 236 -9.21 2.90 -22.05
C VAL A 236 -9.95 3.94 -22.88
N THR A 237 -9.37 5.13 -22.97
CA THR A 237 -9.97 6.29 -23.64
C THR A 237 -9.82 6.22 -25.16
N LYS A 238 -10.61 7.00 -25.91
CA LYS A 238 -10.56 7.04 -27.39
C LYS A 238 -9.18 7.32 -28.01
N ASN A 239 -8.27 7.96 -27.27
CA ASN A 239 -6.92 8.29 -27.73
C ASN A 239 -5.85 7.32 -27.20
N ALA A 240 -6.26 6.23 -26.55
CA ALA A 240 -5.35 5.18 -26.11
C ALA A 240 -4.81 4.38 -27.31
N ASP A 241 -3.60 3.83 -27.15
CA ASP A 241 -3.11 2.78 -28.05
C ASP A 241 -3.81 1.45 -27.67
N PRO A 242 -4.71 0.92 -28.53
CA PRO A 242 -5.46 -0.30 -28.22
C PRO A 242 -4.55 -1.52 -28.10
N ARG A 243 -3.45 -1.57 -28.85
CA ARG A 243 -2.49 -2.68 -28.79
C ARG A 243 -1.74 -2.67 -27.46
N LEU A 244 -1.27 -1.50 -27.03
CA LEU A 244 -0.59 -1.35 -25.74
C LEU A 244 -1.51 -1.73 -24.58
N ALA A 245 -2.72 -1.17 -24.56
CA ALA A 245 -3.71 -1.40 -23.51
C ALA A 245 -4.09 -2.89 -23.41
N ALA A 246 -4.47 -3.50 -24.54
CA ALA A 246 -4.89 -4.89 -24.57
C ALA A 246 -3.79 -5.84 -24.06
N ARG A 247 -2.54 -5.65 -24.51
CA ARG A 247 -1.41 -6.51 -24.09
C ARG A 247 -1.11 -6.41 -22.60
N ARG A 248 -1.01 -5.18 -22.07
CA ARG A 248 -0.62 -4.95 -20.66
C ARG A 248 -1.72 -5.39 -19.70
N LEU A 249 -2.98 -5.06 -20.01
CA LEU A 249 -4.12 -5.50 -19.21
C LEU A 249 -4.27 -7.04 -19.28
N LEU A 250 -4.09 -7.66 -20.45
CA LEU A 250 -4.15 -9.10 -20.55
C LEU A 250 -3.06 -9.78 -19.73
N TRP A 251 -1.79 -9.37 -19.88
CA TRP A 251 -0.69 -9.91 -19.07
C TRP A 251 -1.02 -9.84 -17.58
N ALA A 252 -1.49 -8.68 -17.12
CA ALA A 252 -1.83 -8.50 -15.72
C ALA A 252 -3.01 -9.35 -15.24
N LYS A 253 -3.93 -9.72 -16.14
CA LYS A 253 -4.99 -10.66 -15.81
C LYS A 253 -4.52 -12.11 -15.76
N LEU A 254 -3.56 -12.48 -16.60
CA LEU A 254 -3.05 -13.85 -16.65
C LEU A 254 -2.18 -14.19 -15.44
N VAL A 255 -1.48 -13.19 -14.87
CA VAL A 255 -0.72 -13.37 -13.61
C VAL A 255 -1.64 -13.94 -12.53
N ASN A 256 -1.23 -15.07 -11.95
CA ASN A 256 -1.95 -15.83 -10.94
C ASN A 256 -3.42 -16.12 -11.29
N VAL A 257 -3.73 -16.28 -12.59
CA VAL A 257 -5.09 -16.54 -13.07
C VAL A 257 -6.07 -15.43 -12.64
N GLY A 258 -5.57 -14.19 -12.52
CA GLY A 258 -6.37 -13.02 -12.13
C GLY A 258 -6.69 -12.94 -10.63
N GLN A 259 -6.15 -13.85 -9.80
CA GLN A 259 -6.30 -13.85 -8.34
C GLN A 259 -5.35 -12.81 -7.71
N VAL A 260 -5.52 -11.54 -8.05
CA VAL A 260 -4.67 -10.43 -7.58
C VAL A 260 -5.58 -9.29 -7.14
N CYS A 261 -5.41 -8.77 -5.92
CA CYS A 261 -6.23 -7.67 -5.37
C CYS A 261 -6.12 -6.37 -6.16
N VAL A 262 -5.03 -6.20 -6.90
CA VAL A 262 -4.79 -5.10 -7.85
C VAL A 262 -5.03 -5.51 -9.30
N SER A 263 -5.48 -6.73 -9.62
CA SER A 263 -5.88 -7.04 -11.00
C SER A 263 -7.03 -6.12 -11.39
N GLN A 264 -7.09 -5.68 -12.65
CA GLN A 264 -8.28 -5.01 -13.13
C GLN A 264 -9.48 -5.99 -13.07
N ASN A 265 -10.55 -5.53 -12.45
CA ASN A 265 -11.79 -6.28 -12.36
C ASN A 265 -12.57 -6.16 -13.66
N TYR A 266 -12.58 -4.97 -14.23
CA TYR A 266 -13.28 -4.64 -15.47
C TYR A 266 -12.55 -3.56 -16.26
N ILE A 267 -12.83 -3.52 -17.55
CA ILE A 267 -12.23 -2.60 -18.49
C ILE A 267 -13.34 -1.72 -19.06
N ILE A 268 -13.33 -0.44 -18.73
CA ILE A 268 -14.15 0.58 -19.38
C ILE A 268 -13.44 1.00 -20.66
N VAL A 269 -14.10 0.91 -21.81
CA VAL A 269 -13.51 1.24 -23.11
C VAL A 269 -14.40 2.23 -23.85
N ASP A 270 -13.80 3.29 -24.40
CA ASP A 270 -14.55 4.21 -25.26
C ASP A 270 -15.08 3.48 -26.51
N ARG A 271 -16.37 3.64 -26.81
CA ARG A 271 -17.03 2.95 -27.94
C ARG A 271 -16.30 3.14 -29.27
N ALA A 272 -15.66 4.29 -29.49
CA ALA A 272 -14.95 4.59 -30.74
C ALA A 272 -13.76 3.64 -31.02
N ILE A 273 -13.15 3.07 -29.97
CA ILE A 273 -11.98 2.19 -30.10
C ILE A 273 -12.24 0.74 -29.70
N LEU A 274 -13.45 0.42 -29.23
CA LEU A 274 -13.83 -0.92 -28.77
C LEU A 274 -13.47 -2.03 -29.79
N PRO A 275 -13.80 -1.92 -31.10
CA PRO A 275 -13.47 -2.99 -32.05
C PRO A 275 -11.96 -3.24 -32.17
N ALA A 276 -11.16 -2.16 -32.20
CA ALA A 276 -9.71 -2.25 -32.28
C ALA A 276 -9.13 -2.85 -30.99
N PHE A 277 -9.64 -2.45 -29.82
CA PHE A 277 -9.21 -3.00 -28.53
C PHE A 277 -9.49 -4.50 -28.43
N LEU A 278 -10.71 -4.95 -28.76
CA LEU A 278 -11.08 -6.37 -28.71
C LEU A 278 -10.23 -7.21 -29.68
N GLN A 279 -9.98 -6.72 -30.89
CA GLN A 279 -9.08 -7.39 -31.84
C GLN A 279 -7.67 -7.55 -31.28
N GLN A 280 -7.11 -6.49 -30.68
CA GLN A 280 -5.77 -6.54 -30.08
C GLN A 280 -5.71 -7.46 -28.85
N LEU A 281 -6.80 -7.57 -28.09
CA LEU A 281 -6.90 -8.48 -26.97
C LEU A 281 -6.87 -9.94 -27.42
N GLU A 282 -7.60 -10.27 -28.49
CA GLU A 282 -7.56 -11.61 -29.09
C GLU A 282 -6.17 -11.94 -29.66
N ILE A 283 -5.51 -10.98 -30.34
CA ILE A 283 -4.14 -11.15 -30.84
C ILE A 283 -3.16 -11.41 -29.68
N ALA A 284 -3.24 -10.61 -28.61
CA ALA A 284 -2.39 -10.78 -27.45
C ALA A 284 -2.61 -12.13 -26.75
N LEU A 285 -3.86 -12.60 -26.68
CA LEU A 285 -4.17 -13.90 -26.09
C LEU A 285 -3.57 -15.05 -26.90
N LYS A 286 -3.68 -15.01 -28.23
CA LYS A 286 -3.04 -16.00 -29.12
C LYS A 286 -1.51 -15.95 -29.04
N GLU A 287 -0.93 -14.78 -28.83
CA GLU A 287 0.52 -14.65 -28.63
C GLU A 287 0.98 -15.24 -27.29
N PHE A 288 0.29 -14.90 -26.20
CA PHE A 288 0.68 -15.35 -24.86
C PHE A 288 0.36 -16.82 -24.61
N GLN A 289 -0.66 -17.36 -25.26
CA GLN A 289 -1.16 -18.73 -25.07
C GLN A 289 -1.40 -19.38 -26.46
N PRO A 290 -0.35 -19.65 -27.26
CA PRO A 290 -0.49 -20.08 -28.65
C PRO A 290 -1.16 -21.45 -28.82
N ARG A 291 -1.15 -22.28 -27.78
CA ARG A 291 -1.87 -23.58 -27.71
C ARG A 291 -3.11 -23.53 -26.81
N GLY A 292 -3.55 -22.33 -26.42
CA GLY A 292 -4.61 -22.13 -25.44
C GLY A 292 -4.12 -22.28 -23.99
N ALA A 293 -4.90 -21.76 -23.04
CA ALA A 293 -4.50 -21.67 -21.63
C ALA A 293 -4.40 -23.01 -20.92
N ARG A 294 -5.12 -24.03 -21.40
CA ARG A 294 -5.06 -25.39 -20.82
C ARG A 294 -3.71 -26.08 -21.08
N GLU A 295 -3.08 -25.79 -22.22
CA GLU A 295 -1.81 -26.39 -22.62
C GLU A 295 -0.60 -25.52 -22.25
N ALA A 296 -0.83 -24.36 -21.64
CA ALA A 296 0.24 -23.48 -21.20
C ALA A 296 0.80 -23.95 -19.85
N GLU A 297 2.08 -24.32 -19.85
CA GLU A 297 2.79 -24.80 -18.65
C GLU A 297 2.85 -23.74 -17.53
N ASP A 298 2.79 -22.47 -17.93
CA ASP A 298 2.84 -21.29 -17.06
C ASP A 298 1.46 -20.80 -16.59
N TYR A 299 0.36 -21.45 -16.98
CA TYR A 299 -0.98 -21.06 -16.51
C TYR A 299 -1.34 -21.77 -15.20
N GLY A 300 -1.69 -20.99 -14.18
CA GLY A 300 -2.04 -21.51 -12.86
C GLY A 300 -3.44 -22.13 -12.78
N LYS A 301 -3.92 -22.34 -11.55
CA LYS A 301 -5.28 -22.80 -11.25
C LYS A 301 -5.97 -21.92 -10.21
N ILE A 302 -7.29 -22.04 -10.12
CA ILE A 302 -8.05 -21.43 -9.04
C ILE A 302 -7.72 -22.14 -7.72
N ILE A 303 -7.52 -21.38 -6.64
CA ILE A 303 -6.99 -21.90 -5.36
C ILE A 303 -7.75 -23.11 -4.79
N ASN A 304 -9.07 -23.16 -4.95
CA ASN A 304 -9.91 -24.27 -4.47
C ASN A 304 -11.27 -24.31 -5.17
N GLU A 305 -12.00 -25.41 -4.94
CA GLU A 305 -13.31 -25.63 -5.56
C GLU A 305 -14.34 -24.54 -5.19
N ARG A 306 -14.32 -24.03 -3.96
CA ARG A 306 -15.25 -22.97 -3.53
C ARG A 306 -15.07 -21.71 -4.39
N GLN A 307 -13.84 -21.29 -4.64
CA GLN A 307 -13.57 -20.11 -5.49
C GLN A 307 -13.84 -20.40 -6.96
N TRP A 308 -13.54 -21.61 -7.43
CA TRP A 308 -13.87 -22.04 -8.79
C TRP A 308 -15.38 -21.97 -9.04
N ARG A 309 -16.19 -22.49 -8.09
CA ARG A 309 -17.64 -22.47 -8.15
C ARG A 309 -18.18 -21.04 -8.17
N ARG A 310 -17.68 -20.17 -7.30
CA ARG A 310 -18.06 -18.75 -7.29
C ARG A 310 -17.82 -18.08 -8.66
N LEU A 311 -16.66 -18.32 -9.28
CA LEU A 311 -16.35 -17.79 -10.61
C LEU A 311 -17.27 -18.36 -11.69
N ARG A 312 -17.60 -19.65 -11.59
CA ARG A 312 -18.54 -20.30 -12.51
C ARG A 312 -19.94 -19.71 -12.38
N ASP A 313 -20.44 -19.57 -11.14
CA ASP A 313 -21.74 -18.98 -10.86
C ASP A 313 -21.82 -17.52 -11.36
N MET A 314 -20.74 -16.74 -11.22
CA MET A 314 -20.65 -15.38 -11.80
C MET A 314 -20.74 -15.38 -13.32
N LEU A 315 -20.03 -16.30 -13.99
CA LEU A 315 -20.06 -16.43 -15.45
C LEU A 315 -21.43 -16.92 -15.95
N ASP A 316 -22.07 -17.83 -15.22
CA ASP A 316 -23.39 -18.36 -15.59
C ASP A 316 -24.52 -17.34 -15.34
N SER A 317 -24.32 -16.41 -14.41
CA SER A 317 -25.31 -15.38 -14.04
C SER A 317 -25.17 -14.06 -14.82
N THR A 318 -24.11 -13.90 -15.62
CA THR A 318 -23.91 -12.68 -16.41
C THR A 318 -24.96 -12.55 -17.50
N SER A 319 -25.41 -11.32 -17.74
CA SER A 319 -26.21 -10.93 -18.90
C SER A 319 -25.34 -10.57 -20.10
N GLY A 320 -24.02 -10.48 -19.90
CA GLY A 320 -23.05 -10.08 -20.89
C GLY A 320 -22.89 -11.08 -22.04
N LYS A 321 -22.40 -10.57 -23.16
CA LYS A 321 -22.07 -11.37 -24.34
C LYS A 321 -20.67 -11.95 -24.20
N LEU A 322 -20.59 -13.28 -24.05
CA LEU A 322 -19.32 -14.00 -24.13
C LEU A 322 -18.68 -13.79 -25.52
N LEU A 323 -17.46 -13.25 -25.55
CA LEU A 323 -16.72 -12.99 -26.79
C LEU A 323 -15.74 -14.14 -27.10
N PHE A 324 -14.92 -14.53 -26.12
CA PHE A 324 -14.02 -15.67 -26.23
C PHE A 324 -13.60 -16.19 -24.84
N GLY A 325 -13.20 -17.47 -24.78
CA GLY A 325 -12.92 -18.20 -23.55
C GLY A 325 -14.15 -18.95 -23.01
N GLY A 326 -14.24 -19.09 -21.68
CA GLY A 326 -15.39 -19.68 -20.99
C GLY A 326 -15.26 -21.17 -20.68
N ASN A 327 -14.20 -21.84 -21.16
CA ASN A 327 -13.95 -23.23 -20.79
C ASN A 327 -13.44 -23.32 -19.36
N THR A 328 -13.95 -24.29 -18.61
CA THR A 328 -13.59 -24.51 -17.20
C THR A 328 -13.52 -25.99 -16.93
N ASP A 329 -12.69 -26.41 -15.97
CA ASP A 329 -12.69 -27.78 -15.48
C ASP A 329 -12.58 -27.81 -13.96
N ARG A 330 -13.54 -28.47 -13.30
CA ARG A 330 -13.66 -28.50 -11.85
C ARG A 330 -12.57 -29.35 -11.22
N GLU A 331 -12.19 -30.47 -11.84
CA GLU A 331 -11.24 -31.43 -11.26
C GLU A 331 -9.83 -30.86 -11.19
N SER A 332 -9.38 -30.20 -12.26
CA SER A 332 -8.09 -29.49 -12.29
C SER A 332 -8.13 -28.07 -11.72
N LEU A 333 -9.33 -27.59 -11.33
CA LEU A 333 -9.59 -26.19 -10.94
C LEU A 333 -9.18 -25.18 -12.02
N PHE A 334 -9.24 -25.60 -13.28
CA PHE A 334 -8.91 -24.79 -14.45
C PHE A 334 -10.07 -23.83 -14.77
N PHE A 335 -9.71 -22.60 -15.13
CA PHE A 335 -10.64 -21.58 -15.60
C PHE A 335 -9.96 -20.76 -16.69
N GLU A 336 -10.49 -20.77 -17.91
CA GLU A 336 -9.89 -20.09 -19.06
C GLU A 336 -10.01 -18.55 -18.95
N PRO A 337 -9.04 -17.77 -19.47
CA PRO A 337 -9.21 -16.33 -19.65
C PRO A 337 -10.45 -16.05 -20.48
N THR A 338 -11.43 -15.38 -19.87
CA THR A 338 -12.78 -15.27 -20.42
C THR A 338 -13.15 -13.81 -20.61
N VAL A 339 -13.35 -13.39 -21.85
CA VAL A 339 -13.72 -12.02 -22.19
C VAL A 339 -15.22 -11.93 -22.44
N VAL A 340 -15.87 -11.06 -21.67
CA VAL A 340 -17.32 -10.85 -21.73
C VAL A 340 -17.58 -9.36 -21.99
N GLN A 341 -18.33 -9.03 -23.04
CA GLN A 341 -18.80 -7.66 -23.22
C GLN A 341 -20.07 -7.47 -22.39
N VAL A 342 -20.03 -6.52 -21.46
CA VAL A 342 -21.16 -6.19 -20.57
C VAL A 342 -21.70 -4.81 -20.94
N GLU A 343 -23.02 -4.65 -20.97
CA GLU A 343 -23.68 -3.35 -21.19
C GLU A 343 -24.43 -2.88 -19.93
N ASP A 344 -24.90 -3.81 -19.09
CA ASP A 344 -25.51 -3.51 -17.81
C ASP A 344 -24.45 -3.22 -16.75
N ARG A 345 -24.60 -2.11 -16.03
CA ARG A 345 -23.69 -1.69 -14.95
C ARG A 345 -23.91 -2.49 -13.66
N GLU A 346 -25.07 -3.13 -13.53
CA GLU A 346 -25.44 -3.99 -12.39
C GLU A 346 -25.10 -5.47 -12.65
N ASP A 347 -24.42 -5.79 -13.77
CA ASP A 347 -23.99 -7.16 -14.07
C ASP A 347 -23.05 -7.69 -12.96
N PRO A 348 -23.19 -8.96 -12.52
CA PRO A 348 -22.36 -9.54 -11.46
C PRO A 348 -20.85 -9.45 -11.76
N LEU A 349 -20.44 -9.41 -13.02
CA LEU A 349 -19.03 -9.24 -13.40
C LEU A 349 -18.47 -7.84 -13.07
N LEU A 350 -19.33 -6.84 -12.84
CA LEU A 350 -18.96 -5.48 -12.44
C LEU A 350 -19.18 -5.24 -10.94
N THR A 351 -20.28 -5.73 -10.38
CA THR A 351 -20.69 -5.43 -9.00
C THR A 351 -19.91 -6.23 -7.95
N ASP A 352 -19.36 -7.38 -8.31
CA ASP A 352 -18.58 -8.24 -7.43
C ASP A 352 -17.09 -8.30 -7.83
N GLU A 353 -16.22 -8.54 -6.84
CA GLU A 353 -14.80 -8.75 -7.10
C GLU A 353 -14.58 -10.13 -7.74
N SER A 354 -14.28 -10.16 -9.04
CA SER A 354 -14.09 -11.43 -9.75
C SER A 354 -12.93 -12.23 -9.18
N PHE A 355 -11.77 -11.61 -8.91
CA PHE A 355 -10.59 -12.30 -8.33
C PHE A 355 -10.25 -13.61 -9.06
N GLY A 356 -10.31 -13.55 -10.39
CA GLY A 356 -10.13 -14.68 -11.30
C GLY A 356 -10.01 -14.18 -12.74
N PRO A 357 -9.99 -15.08 -13.74
CA PRO A 357 -9.61 -14.76 -15.11
C PRO A 357 -10.78 -14.24 -15.96
N LEU A 358 -11.81 -13.67 -15.34
CA LEU A 358 -12.95 -13.03 -16.00
C LEU A 358 -12.60 -11.57 -16.35
N ILE A 359 -12.73 -11.21 -17.64
CA ILE A 359 -12.39 -9.90 -18.22
C ILE A 359 -13.65 -9.26 -18.80
N PRO A 360 -14.49 -8.64 -17.96
CA PRO A 360 -15.60 -7.84 -18.43
C PRO A 360 -15.11 -6.56 -19.12
N VAL A 361 -15.64 -6.29 -20.30
CA VAL A 361 -15.39 -5.08 -21.09
C VAL A 361 -16.70 -4.30 -21.19
N LEU A 362 -16.71 -3.10 -20.58
CA LEU A 362 -17.85 -2.20 -20.53
C LEU A 362 -17.63 -1.03 -21.49
N PRO A 363 -18.33 -0.96 -22.63
CA PRO A 363 -18.24 0.17 -23.53
C PRO A 363 -19.02 1.38 -23.02
N VAL A 364 -18.43 2.57 -23.13
CA VAL A 364 -19.04 3.86 -22.70
C VAL A 364 -18.84 4.96 -23.73
N ASP A 365 -19.65 6.01 -23.65
CA ASP A 365 -19.64 7.16 -24.55
C ASP A 365 -18.85 8.33 -23.93
N GLY A 366 -17.52 8.18 -23.96
CA GLY A 366 -16.57 9.23 -23.59
C GLY A 366 -16.04 9.17 -22.16
N LEU A 367 -15.10 10.06 -21.88
CA LEU A 367 -14.29 10.04 -20.66
C LEU A 367 -15.09 10.36 -19.39
N ASP A 368 -16.04 11.28 -19.46
CA ASP A 368 -16.81 11.70 -18.27
C ASP A 368 -17.72 10.59 -17.76
N GLU A 369 -18.36 9.85 -18.68
CA GLU A 369 -19.13 8.67 -18.35
C GLU A 369 -18.25 7.56 -17.76
N ALA A 370 -17.04 7.36 -18.31
CA ALA A 370 -16.10 6.39 -17.79
C ALA A 370 -15.71 6.68 -16.33
N ILE A 371 -15.39 7.94 -16.03
CA ILE A 371 -15.04 8.39 -14.67
C ILE A 371 -16.24 8.24 -13.73
N HIS A 372 -17.43 8.67 -14.16
CA HIS A 372 -18.65 8.54 -13.37
C HIS A 372 -18.97 7.07 -13.04
N THR A 373 -18.88 6.19 -14.04
CA THR A 373 -19.11 4.76 -13.89
C THR A 373 -18.10 4.13 -12.94
N ALA A 374 -16.81 4.43 -13.10
CA ALA A 374 -15.77 3.92 -12.21
C ALA A 374 -16.03 4.29 -10.74
N ASN A 375 -16.35 5.55 -10.48
CA ASN A 375 -16.68 6.04 -9.13
C ASN A 375 -17.96 5.40 -8.56
N ALA A 376 -18.95 5.08 -9.40
CA ALA A 376 -20.20 4.45 -8.98
C ALA A 376 -20.01 2.97 -8.62
N VAL A 377 -19.26 2.21 -9.44
CA VAL A 377 -18.98 0.79 -9.19
C VAL A 377 -18.17 0.59 -7.92
N HIS A 378 -17.16 1.44 -7.71
CA HIS A 378 -16.38 1.43 -6.47
C HIS A 378 -15.74 2.79 -6.25
N ALA A 379 -16.12 3.48 -5.17
CA ALA A 379 -15.62 4.82 -4.90
C ALA A 379 -14.14 4.85 -4.46
N THR A 380 -13.61 3.75 -3.93
CA THR A 380 -12.25 3.66 -3.41
C THR A 380 -11.59 2.29 -3.67
N PRO A 381 -11.43 1.86 -4.93
CA PRO A 381 -10.73 0.63 -5.30
C PRO A 381 -9.27 0.65 -4.88
N LEU A 382 -8.64 -0.52 -4.84
CA LEU A 382 -7.22 -0.62 -4.51
C LEU A 382 -6.35 -0.08 -5.64
N GLY A 383 -6.72 -0.35 -6.90
CA GLY A 383 -5.99 0.04 -8.10
C GLY A 383 -6.85 0.77 -9.13
N LEU A 384 -6.18 1.56 -9.98
CA LEU A 384 -6.76 2.31 -11.09
C LEU A 384 -5.80 2.31 -12.29
N TYR A 385 -6.31 2.03 -13.49
CA TYR A 385 -5.48 1.84 -14.69
C TYR A 385 -5.93 2.71 -15.88
N PRO A 386 -5.47 3.98 -15.96
CA PRO A 386 -5.80 4.88 -17.06
C PRO A 386 -4.93 4.61 -18.30
N PHE A 387 -5.56 4.50 -19.47
CA PHE A 387 -4.89 4.45 -20.79
C PHE A 387 -5.42 5.56 -21.69
N GLY A 388 -4.53 6.43 -22.19
CA GLY A 388 -4.92 7.60 -22.98
C GLY A 388 -3.83 8.65 -23.12
N SER A 389 -4.21 9.84 -23.60
CA SER A 389 -3.32 11.00 -23.60
C SER A 389 -3.06 11.52 -22.18
N LYS A 390 -1.97 12.28 -21.99
CA LYS A 390 -1.60 12.85 -20.69
C LYS A 390 -2.74 13.64 -20.04
N ALA A 391 -3.45 14.46 -20.82
CA ALA A 391 -4.55 15.29 -20.31
C ALA A 391 -5.73 14.42 -19.83
N GLU A 392 -6.05 13.34 -20.54
CA GLU A 392 -7.13 12.42 -20.15
C GLU A 392 -6.74 11.64 -18.88
N THR A 393 -5.52 11.12 -18.82
CA THR A 393 -5.03 10.39 -17.64
C THR A 393 -4.96 11.28 -16.41
N ASP A 394 -4.56 12.55 -16.55
CA ASP A 394 -4.56 13.52 -15.45
C ASP A 394 -5.98 13.84 -14.96
N LYS A 395 -6.94 13.94 -15.89
CA LYS A 395 -8.35 14.13 -15.54
C LYS A 395 -8.88 12.93 -14.75
N ILE A 396 -8.57 11.71 -15.19
CA ILE A 396 -8.96 10.47 -14.49
C ILE A 396 -8.38 10.48 -13.07
N LEU A 397 -7.07 10.72 -12.91
CA LEU A 397 -6.40 10.72 -11.60
C LEU A 397 -6.95 11.79 -10.66
N SER A 398 -7.29 12.98 -11.17
CA SER A 398 -7.84 14.08 -10.36
C SER A 398 -9.33 13.93 -10.03
N SER A 399 -10.05 13.04 -10.71
CA SER A 399 -11.50 12.87 -10.59
C SER A 399 -11.92 11.51 -10.01
N THR A 400 -10.96 10.70 -9.57
CA THR A 400 -11.18 9.38 -8.98
C THR A 400 -10.34 9.22 -7.72
N ARG A 401 -10.63 8.19 -6.91
CA ARG A 401 -9.86 7.84 -5.72
C ARG A 401 -9.47 6.37 -5.80
N SER A 402 -8.24 6.04 -5.42
CA SER A 402 -7.77 4.66 -5.31
C SER A 402 -6.61 4.56 -4.32
N GLY A 403 -6.24 3.34 -3.92
CA GLY A 403 -5.01 3.08 -3.17
C GLY A 403 -3.75 3.44 -3.97
N GLY A 404 -3.71 3.03 -5.24
CA GLY A 404 -2.68 3.41 -6.19
C GLY A 404 -3.17 3.41 -7.64
N ALA A 405 -2.31 3.85 -8.55
CA ALA A 405 -2.61 3.90 -9.98
C ALA A 405 -1.38 3.65 -10.84
N SER A 406 -1.58 2.96 -11.97
CA SER A 406 -0.55 2.80 -13.01
C SER A 406 -1.07 3.38 -14.33
N VAL A 407 -0.43 4.43 -14.84
CA VAL A 407 -0.81 5.04 -16.12
C VAL A 407 -0.17 4.26 -17.27
N ASN A 408 -0.99 3.91 -18.27
CA ASN A 408 -0.62 3.09 -19.41
C ASN A 408 -0.09 1.70 -19.04
N ASP A 409 -0.34 1.21 -17.83
CA ASP A 409 0.09 -0.12 -17.39
C ASP A 409 -0.90 -0.67 -16.35
N ALA A 410 -0.68 -1.90 -15.90
CA ALA A 410 -1.49 -2.56 -14.88
C ALA A 410 -0.63 -2.90 -13.66
N PHE A 411 -1.15 -2.58 -12.47
CA PHE A 411 -0.60 -2.77 -11.11
C PHE A 411 0.88 -2.42 -10.83
N TYR A 412 1.65 -1.93 -11.80
CA TYR A 412 3.10 -1.68 -11.65
C TYR A 412 3.48 -0.76 -10.48
N HIS A 413 2.62 0.19 -10.09
CA HIS A 413 2.83 0.99 -8.88
C HIS A 413 3.02 0.13 -7.61
N ALA A 414 2.39 -1.04 -7.53
CA ALA A 414 2.51 -1.99 -6.43
C ALA A 414 3.85 -2.74 -6.42
N SER A 415 4.58 -2.78 -7.55
CA SER A 415 5.85 -3.50 -7.66
C SER A 415 7.07 -2.70 -7.21
N ILE A 416 6.93 -1.37 -7.08
CA ILE A 416 8.04 -0.49 -6.71
C ILE A 416 8.18 -0.46 -5.17
N PRO A 417 9.27 -1.00 -4.59
CA PRO A 417 9.39 -1.16 -3.14
C PRO A 417 9.47 0.17 -2.38
N THR A 418 9.79 1.28 -3.05
CA THR A 418 9.88 2.62 -2.45
C THR A 418 8.56 3.39 -2.46
N LEU A 419 7.53 2.87 -3.14
CA LEU A 419 6.18 3.43 -3.07
C LEU A 419 5.40 2.74 -1.94
N SER A 420 4.70 3.53 -1.14
CA SER A 420 3.75 2.99 -0.18
C SER A 420 2.62 2.29 -0.92
N PHE A 421 2.35 1.05 -0.53
CA PHE A 421 1.22 0.28 -1.04
C PHE A 421 0.20 0.11 0.09
N GLY A 422 -1.04 0.47 -0.19
CA GLY A 422 -2.14 0.41 0.76
C GLY A 422 -3.44 0.86 0.10
N GLY A 423 -4.56 0.44 0.69
CA GLY A 423 -5.90 0.88 0.28
C GLY A 423 -6.34 2.20 0.90
N VAL A 424 -7.52 2.66 0.49
CA VAL A 424 -8.24 3.76 1.11
C VAL A 424 -9.73 3.42 1.17
N GLY A 425 -10.40 3.74 2.28
CA GLY A 425 -11.82 3.39 2.44
C GLY A 425 -12.03 1.88 2.42
N ASP A 426 -12.90 1.40 1.54
CA ASP A 426 -13.30 -0.02 1.49
C ASP A 426 -12.19 -0.95 0.98
N SER A 427 -11.18 -0.41 0.28
CA SER A 427 -10.00 -1.18 -0.15
C SER A 427 -8.92 -1.28 0.94
N GLY A 428 -9.09 -0.60 2.07
CA GLY A 428 -8.18 -0.74 3.19
C GLY A 428 -7.79 0.56 3.90
N GLN A 429 -6.89 0.39 4.87
CA GLN A 429 -6.29 1.49 5.63
C GLN A 429 -4.88 1.15 6.10
N GLY A 430 -4.02 2.17 6.14
CA GLY A 430 -2.59 1.99 6.34
C GLY A 430 -1.89 1.64 5.02
N ALA A 431 -0.56 1.54 5.08
CA ALA A 431 0.25 1.16 3.94
C ALA A 431 1.55 0.53 4.41
N TYR A 432 2.14 -0.30 3.56
CA TYR A 432 3.43 -0.93 3.77
C TYR A 432 4.29 -0.87 2.49
N ARG A 433 5.32 -1.72 2.41
CA ARG A 433 6.43 -1.79 1.43
C ARG A 433 7.60 -0.85 1.79
N GLY A 434 8.83 -1.35 1.61
CA GLY A 434 10.06 -0.61 1.87
C GLY A 434 10.05 0.16 3.19
N LYS A 435 10.26 1.49 3.13
CA LYS A 435 10.23 2.35 4.32
C LYS A 435 8.84 2.37 4.99
N ALA A 436 7.77 2.33 4.21
CA ALA A 436 6.41 2.33 4.76
C ALA A 436 6.13 1.08 5.59
N SER A 437 6.72 -0.08 5.24
CA SER A 437 6.68 -1.26 6.13
C SER A 437 7.33 -0.97 7.49
N PHE A 438 8.50 -0.32 7.52
CA PHE A 438 9.14 0.06 8.80
C PHE A 438 8.25 1.03 9.59
N ASP A 439 7.69 2.04 8.91
CA ASP A 439 6.83 3.05 9.55
C ASP A 439 5.52 2.42 10.07
N CYS A 440 4.93 1.46 9.34
CA CYS A 440 3.71 0.74 9.72
C CYS A 440 3.81 0.04 11.09
N PHE A 441 5.01 -0.38 11.47
CA PHE A 441 5.28 -1.08 12.73
C PHE A 441 6.06 -0.23 13.75
N THR A 442 6.12 1.08 13.54
CA THR A 442 6.89 2.02 14.37
C THR A 442 5.98 3.10 14.97
N HIS A 443 6.10 3.34 16.27
CA HIS A 443 5.58 4.53 16.91
C HIS A 443 6.57 5.70 16.79
N ARG A 444 6.07 6.85 16.32
CA ARG A 444 6.81 8.11 16.24
C ARG A 444 6.68 8.88 17.56
N ARG A 445 7.58 8.62 18.50
CA ARG A 445 7.60 9.23 19.83
C ARG A 445 8.22 10.62 19.79
N SER A 446 7.42 11.65 20.07
CA SER A 446 7.93 13.02 20.24
C SER A 446 8.62 13.19 21.59
N ILE A 447 9.84 13.71 21.59
CA ILE A 447 10.68 13.92 22.76
C ILE A 447 11.16 15.37 22.78
N THR A 448 11.00 16.03 23.92
CA THR A 448 11.62 17.33 24.21
C THR A 448 12.41 17.22 25.50
N THR A 449 13.50 17.96 25.60
CA THR A 449 14.27 18.12 26.84
C THR A 449 14.26 19.59 27.21
N THR A 450 13.67 19.92 28.36
CA THR A 450 13.69 21.28 28.92
C THR A 450 15.00 21.51 29.64
N PRO A 451 15.92 22.33 29.11
CA PRO A 451 17.17 22.59 29.81
C PRO A 451 16.94 23.46 31.04
N GLY A 452 17.63 23.19 32.15
CA GLY A 452 17.47 24.01 33.36
C GLY A 452 17.86 25.48 33.18
N TRP A 453 18.74 25.80 32.22
CA TRP A 453 19.22 27.16 31.98
C TRP A 453 18.19 28.10 31.35
N ILE A 454 17.07 27.58 30.78
CA ILE A 454 15.99 28.42 30.23
C ILE A 454 14.91 28.78 31.27
N GLU A 455 15.08 28.41 32.54
CA GLU A 455 14.04 28.59 33.57
C GLU A 455 13.57 30.05 33.70
N GLY A 456 14.49 31.01 33.59
CA GLY A 456 14.14 32.43 33.55
C GLY A 456 13.27 32.83 32.35
N MET A 457 13.50 32.21 31.18
CA MET A 457 12.66 32.43 29.99
C MET A 457 11.27 31.80 30.15
N LEU A 458 11.18 30.71 30.91
CA LEU A 458 9.94 30.01 31.21
C LEU A 458 9.08 30.74 32.26
N ALA A 459 9.62 31.72 32.99
CA ALA A 459 8.89 32.49 33.99
C ALA A 459 7.58 33.12 33.47
N ILE A 460 7.50 33.40 32.16
CA ILE A 460 6.30 33.92 31.50
C ILE A 460 5.10 32.96 31.60
N ARG A 461 5.34 31.64 31.68
CA ARG A 461 4.30 30.61 31.77
C ARG A 461 3.91 30.25 33.22
N TYR A 462 4.66 30.72 34.21
CA TYR A 462 4.42 30.39 35.61
C TYR A 462 3.46 31.39 36.26
N PRO A 463 2.57 30.95 37.17
CA PRO A 463 1.76 31.85 37.98
C PRO A 463 2.59 32.80 38.86
N PRO A 464 2.02 33.94 39.29
CA PRO A 464 0.69 34.44 38.93
C PRO A 464 0.64 34.97 37.49
N PHE A 465 -0.53 34.84 36.85
CA PHE A 465 -0.79 35.33 35.49
C PHE A 465 -1.29 36.78 35.56
N THR A 466 -0.41 37.73 35.28
CA THR A 466 -0.72 39.17 35.25
C THR A 466 -1.01 39.66 33.83
N ASP A 467 -1.69 40.80 33.70
CA ASP A 467 -1.94 41.43 32.39
C ASP A 467 -0.65 41.73 31.62
N ASP A 468 0.43 42.07 32.33
CA ASP A 468 1.73 42.33 31.71
C ASP A 468 2.37 41.05 31.17
N LYS A 469 2.27 39.93 31.90
CA LYS A 469 2.67 38.62 31.37
C LYS A 469 1.84 38.24 30.16
N LEU A 470 0.53 38.51 30.16
CA LEU A 470 -0.33 38.24 29.01
C LEU A 470 0.08 39.07 27.78
N LYS A 471 0.35 40.37 27.96
CA LYS A 471 0.83 41.26 26.87
C LYS A 471 2.18 40.79 26.32
N GLN A 472 3.13 40.44 27.19
CA GLN A 472 4.43 39.92 26.79
C GLN A 472 4.30 38.58 26.04
N PHE A 473 3.49 37.65 26.55
CA PHE A 473 3.25 36.36 25.93
C PHE A 473 2.66 36.50 24.53
N ARG A 474 1.60 37.32 24.37
CA ARG A 474 1.01 37.64 23.06
C ARG A 474 2.03 38.19 22.07
N LYS A 475 2.88 39.13 22.51
CA LYS A 475 3.94 39.69 21.66
C LYS A 475 4.97 38.64 21.21
N MET A 476 5.20 37.59 22.02
CA MET A 476 6.15 36.51 21.71
C MET A 476 5.54 35.39 20.84
N GLN A 477 4.25 35.08 21.03
CA GLN A 477 3.59 33.91 20.43
C GLN A 477 2.71 34.24 19.23
N ASP A 478 2.02 35.39 19.23
CA ASP A 478 1.01 35.68 18.22
C ASP A 478 1.67 35.89 16.85
N MET A 479 1.35 35.03 15.90
CA MET A 479 1.68 35.26 14.50
C MET A 479 0.74 36.33 13.93
N LYS A 480 1.27 37.19 13.06
CA LYS A 480 0.44 38.14 12.33
C LYS A 480 -0.16 37.45 11.13
N PRO A 481 -1.48 37.54 10.90
CA PRO A 481 -2.08 37.00 9.69
C PRO A 481 -1.48 37.74 8.48
N ASP A 482 -1.12 36.98 7.46
CA ASP A 482 -0.75 37.49 6.15
C ASP A 482 -1.96 37.58 5.21
N PHE A 483 -3.17 37.49 5.74
CA PHE A 483 -4.45 37.61 5.04
C PHE A 483 -5.40 38.61 5.71
N ASP A 484 -6.33 39.17 4.93
CA ASP A 484 -7.37 40.08 5.42
C ASP A 484 -8.58 39.32 5.97
N ARG A 485 -9.60 40.06 6.44
CA ARG A 485 -10.82 39.45 7.00
C ARG A 485 -11.68 38.72 5.95
N GLN A 486 -11.37 38.88 4.68
CA GLN A 486 -12.02 38.19 3.57
C GLN A 486 -11.20 36.97 3.11
N GLY A 487 -10.06 36.69 3.74
CA GLY A 487 -9.19 35.57 3.42
C GLY A 487 -8.24 35.83 2.26
N ASN A 488 -8.14 37.08 1.77
CA ASN A 488 -7.23 37.40 0.67
C ASN A 488 -5.81 37.62 1.20
N PRO A 489 -4.77 37.13 0.51
CA PRO A 489 -3.38 37.41 0.87
C PRO A 489 -3.09 38.91 0.84
N THR A 490 -2.56 39.45 1.94
CA THR A 490 -2.12 40.85 2.10
C THR A 490 -0.68 41.07 1.62
N GLY A 491 0.01 40.00 1.21
CA GLY A 491 1.40 40.02 0.72
C GLY A 491 2.46 40.14 1.81
N GLY A 492 2.08 40.38 3.06
CA GLY A 492 3.01 40.45 4.19
C GLY A 492 4.05 41.58 4.09
N LEU A 493 5.07 41.52 4.94
CA LEU A 493 6.11 42.56 5.07
C LEU A 493 6.95 42.72 3.80
N VAL A 494 7.23 41.63 3.10
CA VAL A 494 8.05 41.62 1.87
C VAL A 494 7.31 42.31 0.74
N TRP A 495 6.02 42.03 0.55
CA TRP A 495 5.21 42.71 -0.46
C TRP A 495 4.95 44.17 -0.09
N TRP A 496 4.87 44.51 1.21
CA TRP A 496 4.87 45.89 1.66
C TRP A 496 6.19 46.62 1.33
N LEU A 497 7.35 45.98 1.53
CA LEU A 497 8.66 46.56 1.20
C LEU A 497 8.84 46.72 -0.32
N ILE A 498 8.54 45.68 -1.10
CA ILE A 498 8.62 45.71 -2.57
C ILE A 498 7.57 46.67 -3.14
N GLY A 499 6.39 46.75 -2.54
CA GLY A 499 5.31 47.63 -2.95
C GLY A 499 5.45 49.07 -2.47
N LEU A 500 6.48 49.41 -1.66
CA LEU A 500 6.58 50.67 -0.92
C LEU A 500 5.28 51.02 -0.17
N GLY A 501 4.57 49.99 0.34
CA GLY A 501 3.26 50.08 0.98
C GLY A 501 2.07 50.34 0.06
N GLY A 502 2.22 50.26 -1.26
CA GLY A 502 1.13 50.37 -2.23
C GLY A 502 0.35 49.07 -2.31
N ARG A 503 -0.99 49.10 -2.13
CA ARG A 503 -1.87 47.92 -2.02
C ARG A 503 -2.21 47.23 -3.35
N SER A 504 -1.67 47.70 -4.46
CA SER A 504 -1.88 47.15 -5.80
C SER A 504 -0.61 47.26 -6.66
N LYS A 505 -0.46 46.44 -7.70
CA LYS A 505 0.67 46.54 -8.64
C LYS A 505 0.78 47.94 -9.26
N THR A 506 -0.35 48.57 -9.56
CA THR A 506 -0.42 49.93 -10.10
C THR A 506 0.05 50.99 -9.10
N SER A 507 -0.36 50.90 -7.84
CA SER A 507 0.07 51.83 -6.79
C SER A 507 1.54 51.64 -6.41
N ALA A 508 2.04 50.40 -6.40
CA ALA A 508 3.46 50.10 -6.22
C ALA A 508 4.32 50.71 -7.34
N ALA A 509 3.91 50.53 -8.60
CA ALA A 509 4.62 51.10 -9.75
C ALA A 509 4.66 52.63 -9.69
N ALA A 510 3.54 53.29 -9.37
CA ALA A 510 3.48 54.74 -9.24
C ALA A 510 4.44 55.27 -8.15
N ARG A 511 4.55 54.56 -7.01
CA ARG A 511 5.47 54.92 -5.91
C ARG A 511 6.93 54.77 -6.30
N TRP A 512 7.29 53.69 -7.00
CA TRP A 512 8.64 53.50 -7.51
C TRP A 512 9.04 54.57 -8.53
N ILE A 513 8.13 54.94 -9.44
CA ILE A 513 8.34 56.04 -10.39
C ILE A 513 8.57 57.36 -9.66
N THR A 514 7.74 57.66 -8.65
CA THR A 514 7.87 58.88 -7.84
C THR A 514 9.22 58.93 -7.12
N LEU A 515 9.66 57.80 -6.55
CA LEU A 515 10.96 57.70 -5.88
C LEU A 515 12.13 57.90 -6.85
N ALA A 516 12.03 57.35 -8.07
CA ALA A 516 13.02 57.53 -9.13
C ALA A 516 13.09 58.98 -9.62
N VAL A 517 11.93 59.65 -9.80
CA VAL A 517 11.87 61.07 -10.18
C VAL A 517 12.48 61.95 -9.09
N LEU A 518 12.18 61.70 -7.81
CA LEU A 518 12.78 62.41 -6.68
C LEU A 518 14.30 62.23 -6.65
N ALA A 519 14.79 60.99 -6.80
CA ALA A 519 16.22 60.72 -6.85
C ALA A 519 16.91 61.41 -8.03
N ALA A 520 16.29 61.41 -9.22
CA ALA A 520 16.78 62.14 -10.39
C ALA A 520 16.79 63.66 -10.16
N SER A 521 15.72 64.21 -9.58
CA SER A 521 15.60 65.64 -9.26
C SER A 521 16.64 66.09 -8.23
N VAL A 522 16.87 65.29 -7.18
CA VAL A 522 17.92 65.53 -6.18
C VAL A 522 19.30 65.46 -6.81
N ARG A 523 19.53 64.50 -7.72
CA ARG A 523 20.80 64.38 -8.45
C ARG A 523 21.04 65.58 -9.37
N MET A 524 20.03 66.02 -10.10
CA MET A 524 20.09 67.22 -10.96
C MET A 524 20.33 68.49 -10.13
N TYR A 525 19.64 68.66 -9.00
CA TYR A 525 19.85 69.79 -8.09
C TYR A 525 21.25 69.81 -7.47
N ARG A 526 21.82 68.64 -7.14
CA ARG A 526 23.23 68.54 -6.69
C ARG A 526 24.21 68.89 -7.79
N GLN A 527 23.90 68.52 -9.04
CA GLN A 527 24.73 68.85 -10.20
C GLN A 527 24.62 70.33 -10.62
N SER A 528 23.53 71.03 -10.29
CA SER A 528 23.38 72.46 -10.57
C SER A 528 23.94 73.38 -9.47
N LYS A 529 24.50 72.81 -8.40
CA LYS A 529 25.20 73.52 -7.30
C LYS A 529 26.72 73.29 -7.28
N LEU A 530 27.24 72.52 -8.23
CA LEU A 530 28.65 72.40 -8.61
C LEU A 530 28.85 73.24 -9.88
#